data_AF-A0AAU2D636-F1
#
_entry.id   AF-A0AAU2D636-F1
#
_cell.length_a   1.000
_cell.length_b   1.000
_cell.length_c   1.000
_cell.angle_alpha   90.00
_cell.angle_beta   90.00
_cell.angle_gamma   90.00
#
_symmetry.space_group_name_H-M   'P 1'
#
loop_
_entity.id
_entity.type
_entity.pdbx_description
1 polymer ?
#
loop_
_entity_poly.entity_id
_entity_poly.type
_entity_poly.pdbx_seq_one_letter_code
_entity_poly.pdbx_strand_id
1 'polypeptide(L)'
;MNGRETVLSAVRAALSGVPGSERPDDLPRPRGRRADHAGEDVVGLFAERAAEYRATVVRVPAAGAAAAVGRALRCTGARSLVVPSGLPEGLVPDGPWSLPADVPPLTVGQLDSADAVVTTVAAAIAVTGTVVLDHGPGQGRRALTLLPAQHICLVRADQITPDVPDALRRLDPSRPLTLISGPSATSDIELERVRTSRFRSAVRWPRCEAVCSFHASTAIDPIYSCAWT
;
A
#
# COMPACT_ATOMS: atom_id res chain seq x y z
N MET A 1 26.20 24.04 -26.89
CA MET A 1 26.03 23.52 -25.52
C MET A 1 24.73 22.73 -25.48
N ASN A 2 24.76 21.43 -25.17
CA ASN A 2 23.54 20.61 -25.12
C ASN A 2 22.92 20.59 -23.71
N GLY A 3 21.69 20.08 -23.57
CA GLY A 3 20.97 20.06 -22.28
C GLY A 3 21.71 19.29 -21.16
N ARG A 4 22.45 18.23 -21.48
CA ARG A 4 23.28 17.49 -20.52
C ARG A 4 24.44 18.35 -20.02
N GLU A 5 25.11 19.10 -20.88
CA GLU A 5 26.22 19.99 -20.51
C GLU A 5 25.75 21.11 -19.59
N THR A 6 24.58 21.68 -19.85
CA THR A 6 23.95 22.69 -18.99
C THR A 6 23.69 22.15 -17.59
N VAL A 7 23.06 20.97 -17.48
CA VAL A 7 22.76 20.34 -16.17
C VAL A 7 24.05 20.00 -15.42
N LEU A 8 25.03 19.37 -16.09
CA LEU A 8 26.29 18.99 -15.44
C LEU A 8 27.13 20.20 -15.04
N SER A 9 27.10 21.30 -15.80
CA SER A 9 27.76 22.55 -15.42
C SER A 9 27.14 23.17 -14.16
N ALA A 10 25.81 23.21 -14.09
CA ALA A 10 25.09 23.72 -12.92
C ALA A 10 25.36 22.87 -11.66
N VAL A 11 25.37 21.54 -11.78
CA VAL A 11 25.71 20.63 -10.68
C VAL A 11 27.15 20.87 -10.20
N ARG A 12 28.13 20.98 -11.12
CA ARG A 12 29.53 21.26 -10.75
C ARG A 12 29.70 22.62 -10.08
N ALA A 13 29.01 23.65 -10.57
CA ALA A 13 29.04 24.97 -9.96
C ALA A 13 28.48 24.95 -8.52
N ALA A 14 27.36 24.25 -8.30
CA ALA A 14 26.76 24.08 -6.99
C ALA A 14 27.67 23.32 -6.01
N LEU A 15 28.47 22.36 -6.50
CA LEU A 15 29.40 21.57 -5.69
C LEU A 15 30.77 22.23 -5.51
N SER A 16 31.03 23.41 -6.09
CA SER A 16 32.35 24.05 -6.05
C SER A 16 32.85 24.41 -4.65
N GLY A 17 31.95 24.58 -3.68
CA GLY A 17 32.27 24.83 -2.28
C GLY A 17 32.43 23.57 -1.41
N VAL A 18 32.20 22.38 -1.97
CA VAL A 18 32.33 21.11 -1.25
C VAL A 18 33.79 20.63 -1.35
N PRO A 19 34.51 20.45 -0.23
CA PRO A 19 35.87 19.94 -0.25
C PRO A 19 35.92 18.56 -0.93
N GLY A 20 36.86 18.35 -1.86
CA GLY A 20 37.00 17.05 -2.55
C GLY A 20 37.40 15.89 -1.63
N SER A 21 37.75 16.18 -0.38
CA SER A 21 38.00 15.21 0.69
C SER A 21 36.73 14.74 1.41
N GLU A 22 35.61 15.46 1.27
CA GLU A 22 34.34 15.12 1.92
C GLU A 22 33.77 13.84 1.30
N ARG A 23 33.65 12.81 2.13
CA ARG A 23 33.03 11.53 1.79
C ARG A 23 31.64 11.46 2.41
N PRO A 24 30.70 10.71 1.79
CA PRO A 24 29.36 10.48 2.38
C PRO A 24 29.40 9.95 3.83
N ASP A 25 30.46 9.23 4.20
CA ASP A 25 30.67 8.68 5.55
C ASP A 25 31.22 9.69 6.56
N ASP A 26 31.70 10.86 6.12
CA ASP A 26 32.26 11.91 7.00
C ASP A 26 31.17 12.70 7.73
N LEU A 27 29.93 12.62 7.25
CA LEU A 27 28.79 13.26 7.88
C LEU A 27 28.38 12.48 9.14
N PRO A 28 28.21 13.15 10.30
CA PRO A 28 27.68 12.50 11.49
C PRO A 28 26.28 11.98 11.16
N ARG A 29 26.14 10.65 11.09
CA ARG A 29 24.81 10.02 10.96
C ARG A 29 23.96 10.56 12.11
N PRO A 30 22.74 11.06 11.86
CA PRO A 30 21.86 11.46 12.95
C PRO A 30 21.56 10.22 13.79
N ARG A 31 22.32 10.07 14.89
CA ARG A 31 22.16 9.02 15.92
C ARG A 31 21.06 9.38 16.92
N GLY A 32 20.22 10.36 16.58
CA GLY A 32 19.10 10.75 17.41
C GLY A 32 18.25 9.52 17.69
N ARG A 33 17.86 9.35 18.96
CA ARG A 33 16.79 8.44 19.34
C ARG A 33 15.65 8.73 18.38
N ARG A 34 15.30 7.78 17.50
CA ARG A 34 14.13 7.92 16.62
C ARG A 34 13.01 8.38 17.53
N ALA A 35 12.48 9.56 17.27
CA ALA A 35 11.32 9.99 18.00
C ALA A 35 10.28 8.90 17.73
N ASP A 36 9.76 8.30 18.80
CA ASP A 36 8.77 7.25 18.69
C ASP A 36 7.47 7.92 18.23
N HIS A 37 7.36 8.09 16.92
CA HIS A 37 6.22 8.73 16.27
C HIS A 37 5.00 7.80 16.29
N ALA A 38 5.18 6.52 16.60
CA ALA A 38 4.12 5.53 16.54
C ALA A 38 3.41 5.33 17.87
N GLY A 39 4.11 5.53 18.99
CA GLY A 39 3.59 5.20 20.31
C GLY A 39 3.41 3.69 20.49
N GLU A 40 2.63 3.29 21.50
CA GLU A 40 2.48 1.88 21.88
C GLU A 40 1.54 1.10 20.95
N ASP A 41 0.52 1.74 20.37
CA ASP A 41 -0.45 1.10 19.45
C ASP A 41 -0.13 1.41 17.96
N VAL A 42 0.91 0.75 17.45
CA VAL A 42 1.36 0.86 16.06
C VAL A 42 0.25 0.47 15.07
N VAL A 43 -0.56 -0.54 15.40
CA VAL A 43 -1.67 -1.00 14.55
C VAL A 43 -2.81 0.02 14.58
N GLY A 44 -3.13 0.55 15.76
CA GLY A 44 -3.92 1.76 16.04
C GLY A 44 -3.65 2.85 15.04
N LEU A 45 -2.42 3.35 15.14
CA LEU A 45 -1.96 4.47 14.33
C LEU A 45 -2.02 4.15 12.84
N PHE A 46 -1.58 2.97 12.40
CA PHE A 46 -1.67 2.60 11.00
C PHE A 46 -3.11 2.66 10.48
N ALA A 47 -4.07 2.12 11.24
CA ALA A 47 -5.48 2.11 10.84
C ALA A 47 -6.04 3.54 10.78
N GLU A 48 -5.70 4.37 11.74
CA GLU A 48 -6.07 5.79 11.78
C GLU A 48 -5.51 6.53 10.56
N ARG A 49 -4.21 6.44 10.30
CA ARG A 49 -3.55 7.12 9.17
C ARG A 49 -4.04 6.63 7.82
N ALA A 50 -4.22 5.32 7.65
CA ALA A 50 -4.79 4.79 6.41
C ALA A 50 -6.24 5.27 6.21
N ALA A 51 -7.03 5.42 7.28
CA ALA A 51 -8.39 5.95 7.20
C ALA A 51 -8.44 7.47 6.91
N GLU A 52 -7.49 8.27 7.41
CA GLU A 52 -7.32 9.69 7.00
C GLU A 52 -7.18 9.81 5.48
N TYR A 53 -6.53 8.81 4.89
CA TYR A 53 -6.33 8.65 3.46
C TYR A 53 -7.50 7.98 2.71
N ARG A 54 -8.67 7.86 3.35
CA ARG A 54 -9.90 7.26 2.82
C ARG A 54 -9.80 5.77 2.49
N ALA A 55 -8.73 5.09 2.89
CA ALA A 55 -8.70 3.64 2.86
C ALA A 55 -9.71 3.10 3.90
N THR A 56 -10.39 2.01 3.56
CA THR A 56 -11.24 1.32 4.53
C THR A 56 -10.41 0.25 5.22
N VAL A 57 -10.18 0.42 6.52
CA VAL A 57 -9.40 -0.52 7.33
C VAL A 57 -10.35 -1.40 8.13
N VAL A 58 -10.26 -2.72 7.93
CA VAL A 58 -11.06 -3.68 8.67
C VAL A 58 -10.14 -4.63 9.41
N ARG A 59 -10.18 -4.62 10.74
CA ARG A 59 -9.44 -5.57 11.57
C ARG A 59 -10.25 -6.84 11.73
N VAL A 60 -9.65 -7.97 11.42
CA VAL A 60 -10.24 -9.31 11.56
C VAL A 60 -9.20 -10.28 12.08
N PRO A 61 -9.61 -11.35 12.79
CA PRO A 61 -8.72 -12.48 13.03
C PRO A 61 -8.32 -13.12 11.70
N ALA A 62 -7.18 -13.82 11.66
CA ALA A 62 -6.66 -14.45 10.44
C ALA A 62 -7.68 -15.38 9.77
N ALA A 63 -8.43 -16.17 10.55
CA ALA A 63 -9.50 -17.05 10.06
C ALA A 63 -10.67 -16.29 9.41
N GLY A 64 -10.82 -14.99 9.70
CA GLY A 64 -11.86 -14.13 9.14
C GLY A 64 -11.44 -13.35 7.89
N ALA A 65 -10.19 -13.48 7.44
CA ALA A 65 -9.63 -12.67 6.36
C ALA A 65 -10.36 -12.89 5.03
N ALA A 66 -10.50 -14.13 4.56
CA ALA A 66 -11.23 -14.42 3.32
C ALA A 66 -12.67 -13.91 3.36
N ALA A 67 -13.38 -14.13 4.48
CA ALA A 67 -14.73 -13.61 4.65
C ALA A 67 -14.80 -12.07 4.58
N ALA A 68 -13.77 -11.37 5.07
CA ALA A 68 -13.66 -9.92 4.98
C ALA A 68 -13.44 -9.44 3.54
N VAL A 69 -12.57 -10.11 2.77
CA VAL A 69 -12.39 -9.85 1.34
C VAL A 69 -13.72 -10.01 0.60
N GLY A 70 -14.44 -11.12 0.84
CA GLY A 70 -15.73 -11.36 0.23
C GLY A 70 -16.78 -10.30 0.58
N ARG A 71 -16.79 -9.79 1.82
CA ARG A 71 -17.65 -8.65 2.20
C ARG A 71 -17.27 -7.37 1.45
N ALA A 72 -15.98 -7.06 1.37
CA ALA A 72 -15.49 -5.87 0.67
C ALA A 72 -15.89 -5.88 -0.81
N LEU A 73 -15.82 -7.04 -1.48
CA LEU A 73 -16.25 -7.21 -2.87
C LEU A 73 -17.77 -7.04 -3.04
N ARG A 74 -18.57 -7.60 -2.12
CA ARG A 74 -20.03 -7.41 -2.16
C ARG A 74 -20.43 -5.96 -1.96
N CYS A 75 -19.75 -5.24 -1.07
CA CYS A 75 -20.05 -3.83 -0.79
C CYS A 75 -19.82 -2.92 -2.01
N THR A 76 -18.83 -3.23 -2.85
CA THR A 76 -18.56 -2.48 -4.09
C THR A 76 -19.34 -2.99 -5.29
N GLY A 77 -20.02 -4.14 -5.15
CA GLY A 77 -20.68 -4.81 -6.27
C GLY A 77 -19.71 -5.41 -7.28
N ALA A 78 -18.45 -5.64 -6.88
CA ALA A 78 -17.44 -6.30 -7.70
C ALA A 78 -17.93 -7.67 -8.16
N ARG A 79 -17.61 -8.09 -9.37
CA ARG A 79 -17.92 -9.43 -9.90
C ARG A 79 -16.67 -10.19 -10.32
N SER A 80 -15.56 -9.48 -10.48
CA SER A 80 -14.26 -10.02 -10.85
C SER A 80 -13.20 -9.68 -9.82
N LEU A 81 -12.37 -10.67 -9.49
CA LEU A 81 -11.27 -10.55 -8.53
C LEU A 81 -10.00 -11.14 -9.14
N VAL A 82 -9.01 -10.30 -9.38
CA VAL A 82 -7.68 -10.73 -9.78
C VAL A 82 -6.94 -11.28 -8.54
N VAL A 83 -6.42 -12.49 -8.66
CA VAL A 83 -5.64 -13.16 -7.63
C VAL A 83 -4.22 -13.41 -8.16
N PRO A 84 -3.20 -12.72 -7.65
CA PRO A 84 -1.81 -12.96 -8.03
C PRO A 84 -1.34 -14.35 -7.60
N SER A 85 -0.36 -14.89 -8.32
CA SER A 85 0.31 -16.13 -7.94
C SER A 85 1.00 -15.99 -6.58
N GLY A 86 0.89 -17.04 -5.75
CA GLY A 86 1.46 -17.07 -4.41
C GLY A 86 0.61 -16.39 -3.33
N LEU A 87 -0.62 -15.95 -3.64
CA LEU A 87 -1.60 -15.64 -2.60
C LEU A 87 -2.01 -16.95 -1.90
N PRO A 88 -1.95 -17.03 -0.56
CA PRO A 88 -2.44 -18.20 0.17
C PRO A 88 -3.91 -18.49 -0.17
N GLU A 89 -4.21 -19.75 -0.50
CA GLU A 89 -5.56 -20.16 -0.95
C GLU A 89 -6.66 -19.83 0.07
N GLY A 90 -6.36 -19.97 1.37
CA GLY A 90 -7.29 -19.64 2.45
C GLY A 90 -7.60 -18.15 2.62
N LEU A 91 -7.04 -17.28 1.78
CA LEU A 91 -7.35 -15.84 1.75
C LEU A 91 -8.23 -15.45 0.56
N VAL A 92 -8.44 -16.37 -0.40
CA VAL A 92 -9.38 -16.17 -1.50
C VAL A 92 -10.79 -16.38 -0.95
N PRO A 93 -11.71 -15.42 -1.11
CA PRO A 93 -13.08 -15.58 -0.64
C PRO A 93 -13.86 -16.60 -1.50
N ASP A 94 -14.64 -17.45 -0.85
CA ASP A 94 -15.67 -18.21 -1.54
C ASP A 94 -16.74 -17.27 -2.11
N GLY A 95 -17.25 -17.59 -3.30
CA GLY A 95 -18.36 -16.87 -3.90
C GLY A 95 -18.41 -16.94 -5.43
N PRO A 96 -19.41 -16.30 -6.05
CA PRO A 96 -19.62 -16.30 -7.49
C PRO A 96 -18.73 -15.26 -8.19
N TRP A 97 -17.44 -15.20 -7.82
CA TRP A 97 -16.48 -14.25 -8.38
C TRP A 97 -15.82 -14.85 -9.62
N SER A 98 -15.68 -14.05 -10.68
CA SER A 98 -14.78 -14.39 -11.78
C SER A 98 -13.33 -14.18 -11.31
N LEU A 99 -12.51 -15.23 -11.38
CA LEU A 99 -11.11 -15.21 -10.95
C LEU A 99 -10.16 -15.30 -12.16
N PRO A 100 -9.96 -14.21 -12.91
CA PRO A 100 -9.03 -14.22 -14.04
C PRO A 100 -7.59 -14.46 -13.54
N ALA A 101 -6.96 -15.52 -14.04
CA ALA A 101 -5.56 -15.82 -13.76
C ALA A 101 -4.64 -14.93 -14.61
N ASP A 102 -3.54 -14.45 -14.03
CA ASP A 102 -2.47 -13.72 -14.76
C ASP A 102 -1.50 -14.68 -15.48
N VAL A 103 -2.02 -15.80 -16.00
CA VAL A 103 -1.28 -16.83 -16.75
C VAL A 103 -2.11 -17.33 -17.95
N PRO A 104 -1.78 -16.96 -19.20
CA PRO A 104 -0.78 -15.95 -19.58
C PRO A 104 -1.14 -14.55 -19.03
N PRO A 105 -0.19 -13.60 -18.96
CA PRO A 105 -0.43 -12.29 -18.36
C PRO A 105 -1.66 -11.58 -18.95
N LEU A 106 -2.53 -11.07 -18.08
CA LEU A 106 -3.70 -10.29 -18.44
C LEU A 106 -3.28 -9.02 -19.18
N THR A 107 -3.99 -8.72 -20.25
CA THR A 107 -3.80 -7.47 -20.99
C THR A 107 -4.21 -6.26 -20.16
N VAL A 108 -3.75 -5.07 -20.53
CA VAL A 108 -4.15 -3.81 -19.87
C VAL A 108 -5.67 -3.65 -19.88
N GLY A 109 -6.35 -3.96 -20.99
CA GLY A 109 -7.80 -3.85 -21.08
C GLY A 109 -8.56 -4.84 -20.17
N GLN A 110 -8.01 -6.05 -19.98
CA GLN A 110 -8.57 -7.01 -19.04
C GLN A 110 -8.40 -6.56 -17.58
N LEU A 111 -7.26 -5.97 -17.24
CA LEU A 111 -7.01 -5.43 -15.90
C LEU A 111 -7.83 -4.17 -15.61
N ASP A 112 -7.99 -3.27 -16.59
CA ASP A 112 -8.86 -2.08 -16.49
C ASP A 112 -10.34 -2.45 -16.34
N SER A 113 -10.73 -3.62 -16.86
CA SER A 113 -12.09 -4.17 -16.71
C SER A 113 -12.29 -4.99 -15.44
N ALA A 114 -11.22 -5.28 -14.69
CA ALA A 114 -11.32 -6.02 -13.44
C ALA A 114 -11.81 -5.12 -12.31
N ASP A 115 -12.78 -5.61 -11.54
CA ASP A 115 -13.40 -4.82 -10.48
C ASP A 115 -12.46 -4.68 -9.27
N ALA A 116 -11.76 -5.76 -8.93
CA ALA A 116 -10.86 -5.79 -7.79
C ALA A 116 -9.62 -6.65 -8.01
N VAL A 117 -8.58 -6.37 -7.24
CA VAL A 117 -7.43 -7.25 -7.01
C VAL A 117 -7.28 -7.49 -5.51
N VAL A 118 -6.87 -8.69 -5.11
CA VAL A 118 -6.45 -8.97 -3.74
C VAL A 118 -4.95 -9.29 -3.70
N THR A 119 -4.21 -8.66 -2.80
CA THR A 119 -2.78 -8.89 -2.64
C THR A 119 -2.37 -9.09 -1.19
N THR A 120 -1.23 -9.72 -0.95
CA THR A 120 -0.47 -9.52 0.29
C THR A 120 0.26 -8.18 0.24
N VAL A 121 0.98 -7.84 1.31
CA VAL A 121 1.97 -6.75 1.33
C VAL A 121 3.31 -7.25 1.82
N ALA A 122 4.37 -6.51 1.53
CA ALA A 122 5.70 -6.75 2.10
C ALA A 122 5.83 -6.09 3.49
N ALA A 123 5.37 -4.85 3.62
CA ALA A 123 5.37 -4.08 4.85
C ALA A 123 4.21 -3.07 4.88
N ALA A 124 3.90 -2.54 6.06
CA ALA A 124 3.03 -1.38 6.26
C ALA A 124 3.67 -0.41 7.25
N ILE A 125 3.47 0.89 7.07
CA ILE A 125 4.11 1.94 7.87
C ILE A 125 3.03 2.71 8.60
N ALA A 126 3.05 2.67 9.93
CA ALA A 126 2.00 3.23 10.77
C ALA A 126 1.89 4.74 10.65
N VAL A 127 3.00 5.47 10.82
CA VAL A 127 3.02 6.94 10.86
C VAL A 127 2.56 7.61 9.56
N THR A 128 2.63 6.91 8.44
CA THR A 128 2.18 7.41 7.13
C THR A 128 0.94 6.70 6.59
N GLY A 129 0.42 5.67 7.28
CA GLY A 129 -0.69 4.86 6.77
C GLY A 129 -0.39 4.24 5.41
N THR A 130 0.85 3.82 5.16
CA THR A 130 1.33 3.35 3.85
C THR A 130 1.45 1.83 3.83
N VAL A 131 1.10 1.17 2.72
CA VAL A 131 1.58 -0.20 2.45
C VAL A 131 2.67 -0.21 1.42
N VAL A 132 3.54 -1.23 1.51
CA VAL A 132 4.64 -1.43 0.59
C VAL A 132 4.48 -2.79 -0.08
N LEU A 133 4.49 -2.78 -1.41
CA LEU A 133 4.60 -3.97 -2.23
C LEU A 133 6.03 -4.06 -2.76
N ASP A 134 6.62 -5.24 -2.70
CA ASP A 134 7.92 -5.57 -3.29
C ASP A 134 7.79 -6.47 -4.53
N HIS A 135 6.54 -6.68 -4.98
CA HIS A 135 6.14 -7.57 -6.07
C HIS A 135 6.54 -9.03 -5.82
N GLY A 136 6.51 -9.46 -4.55
CA GLY A 136 6.69 -10.84 -4.11
C GLY A 136 5.48 -11.75 -4.32
N PRO A 137 5.56 -12.97 -3.78
CA PRO A 137 4.45 -13.92 -3.78
C PRO A 137 3.17 -13.28 -3.22
N GLY A 138 2.07 -13.45 -3.93
CA GLY A 138 0.76 -12.90 -3.56
C GLY A 138 0.58 -11.40 -3.87
N GLN A 139 1.55 -10.75 -4.52
CA GLN A 139 1.44 -9.33 -4.91
C GLN A 139 1.39 -9.15 -6.43
N GLY A 140 2.04 -10.05 -7.17
CA GLY A 140 2.12 -10.01 -8.62
C GLY A 140 2.87 -8.79 -9.17
N ARG A 141 2.81 -8.61 -10.48
CA ARG A 141 3.46 -7.47 -11.16
C ARG A 141 2.73 -6.15 -10.89
N ARG A 142 3.46 -5.03 -11.01
CA ARG A 142 2.96 -3.66 -10.78
C ARG A 142 1.61 -3.35 -11.41
N ALA A 143 1.36 -3.83 -12.62
CA ALA A 143 0.09 -3.54 -13.31
C ALA A 143 -1.15 -4.06 -12.57
N LEU A 144 -1.03 -5.15 -11.80
CA LEU A 144 -2.17 -5.76 -11.11
C LEU A 144 -2.71 -4.86 -10.00
N THR A 145 -1.90 -3.98 -9.42
CA THR A 145 -2.30 -3.08 -8.33
C THR A 145 -2.53 -1.64 -8.78
N LEU A 146 -2.39 -1.36 -10.09
CA LEU A 146 -2.53 -0.01 -10.64
C LEU A 146 -3.80 0.18 -11.48
N LEU A 147 -4.33 -0.89 -12.06
CA LEU A 147 -5.42 -0.84 -13.03
C LEU A 147 -6.80 -1.20 -12.46
N PRO A 148 -6.95 -2.24 -11.63
CA PRO A 148 -8.25 -2.57 -11.07
C PRO A 148 -8.81 -1.44 -10.21
N ALA A 149 -10.13 -1.27 -10.23
CA ALA A 149 -10.81 -0.15 -9.55
C ALA A 149 -10.75 -0.24 -8.01
N GLN A 150 -10.53 -1.43 -7.47
CA GLN A 150 -10.41 -1.70 -6.05
C GLN A 150 -9.17 -2.58 -5.78
N HIS A 151 -8.38 -2.24 -4.77
CA HIS A 151 -7.19 -3.03 -4.40
C HIS A 151 -7.25 -3.49 -2.95
N ILE A 152 -7.60 -4.74 -2.69
CA ILE A 152 -7.68 -5.31 -1.35
C ILE A 152 -6.29 -5.81 -0.91
N CYS A 153 -5.63 -5.16 0.04
CA CYS A 153 -4.33 -5.55 0.61
C CYS A 153 -4.43 -6.28 1.95
N LEU A 154 -4.02 -7.54 2.03
CA LEU A 154 -3.87 -8.26 3.28
C LEU A 154 -2.55 -7.89 3.96
N VAL A 155 -2.63 -7.30 5.16
CA VAL A 155 -1.51 -6.76 5.96
C VAL A 155 -1.46 -7.47 7.31
N ARG A 156 -0.43 -8.25 7.61
CA ARG A 156 -0.33 -8.84 8.96
C ARG A 156 0.13 -7.86 10.02
N ALA A 157 -0.19 -8.12 11.28
CA ALA A 157 0.22 -7.27 12.40
C ALA A 157 1.74 -7.11 12.49
N ASP A 158 2.46 -8.22 12.33
CA ASP A 158 3.92 -8.27 12.35
C ASP A 158 4.58 -7.50 11.20
N GLN A 159 3.82 -7.21 10.13
CA GLN A 159 4.27 -6.42 8.97
C GLN A 159 4.09 -4.92 9.15
N ILE A 160 3.35 -4.48 10.17
CA ILE A 160 3.16 -3.05 10.45
C ILE A 160 4.35 -2.56 11.29
N THR A 161 5.10 -1.62 10.73
CA THR A 161 6.24 -0.99 11.41
C THR A 161 5.88 0.41 11.88
N PRO A 162 6.54 0.91 12.94
CA PRO A 162 6.36 2.27 13.43
C PRO A 162 6.63 3.32 12.34
N ASP A 163 7.83 3.30 11.74
CA ASP A 163 8.28 4.33 10.81
C ASP A 163 8.80 3.82 9.45
N VAL A 164 9.07 4.76 8.55
CA VAL A 164 9.58 4.47 7.19
C VAL A 164 10.95 3.79 7.26
N PRO A 165 11.95 4.30 8.02
CA PRO A 165 13.22 3.59 8.19
C PRO A 165 13.14 2.19 8.84
N ASP A 166 12.09 1.86 9.61
CA ASP A 166 11.82 0.53 10.14
C ASP A 166 11.38 -0.41 9.01
N ALA A 167 10.43 0.03 8.18
CA ALA A 167 9.97 -0.72 7.01
C ALA A 167 11.12 -0.95 6.01
N LEU A 168 11.86 0.10 5.65
CA LEU A 168 12.93 0.00 4.66
C LEU A 168 14.05 -0.97 5.07
N ARG A 169 14.32 -1.15 6.37
CA ARG A 169 15.29 -2.14 6.86
C ARG A 169 14.85 -3.59 6.68
N ARG A 170 13.55 -3.85 6.52
CA ARG A 170 12.98 -5.17 6.31
C ARG A 170 12.81 -5.53 4.83
N LEU A 171 12.98 -4.55 3.95
CA LEU A 171 12.75 -4.70 2.51
C LEU A 171 14.07 -4.94 1.78
N ASP A 172 14.01 -5.74 0.72
CA ASP A 172 15.14 -5.94 -0.18
C ASP A 172 15.26 -4.73 -1.13
N PRO A 173 16.36 -3.94 -1.07
CA PRO A 173 16.52 -2.75 -1.88
C PRO A 173 16.72 -3.05 -3.37
N SER A 174 17.01 -4.30 -3.75
CA SER A 174 17.15 -4.71 -5.15
C SER A 174 15.81 -4.96 -5.84
N ARG A 175 14.72 -5.10 -5.06
CA ARG A 175 13.39 -5.39 -5.59
C ARG A 175 12.65 -4.11 -5.94
N PRO A 176 11.80 -4.13 -6.98
CA PRO A 176 10.91 -3.01 -7.25
C PRO A 176 9.98 -2.79 -6.05
N LEU A 177 9.98 -1.58 -5.49
CA LEU A 177 9.04 -1.20 -4.43
C LEU A 177 7.90 -0.34 -5.00
N THR A 178 6.68 -0.59 -4.56
CA THR A 178 5.51 0.27 -4.77
C THR A 178 4.98 0.64 -3.40
N LEU A 179 5.12 1.92 -3.02
CA LEU A 179 4.63 2.46 -1.77
C LEU A 179 3.30 3.13 -2.06
N ILE A 180 2.21 2.57 -1.51
CA ILE A 180 0.87 3.12 -1.65
C ILE A 180 0.56 3.81 -0.33
N SER A 181 0.58 5.14 -0.38
CA SER A 181 -0.02 6.01 0.61
C SER A 181 -1.31 6.53 0.00
N GLY A 182 -2.24 7.08 0.79
CA GLY A 182 -3.49 7.61 0.25
C GLY A 182 -3.36 8.55 -0.94
N PRO A 183 -4.50 8.85 -1.61
CA PRO A 183 -4.54 9.79 -2.72
C PRO A 183 -3.85 11.08 -2.28
N SER A 184 -2.81 11.43 -3.03
CA SER A 184 -1.70 12.25 -2.56
C SER A 184 -2.12 13.59 -1.94
N ALA A 185 -1.39 13.98 -0.90
CA ALA A 185 -1.28 15.35 -0.41
C ALA A 185 -0.67 16.33 -1.45
N THR A 186 -0.42 15.87 -2.69
CA THR A 186 0.04 16.69 -3.82
C THR A 186 -1.08 17.06 -4.81
N SER A 187 -2.35 16.91 -4.41
CA SER A 187 -3.51 17.38 -5.18
C SER A 187 -3.67 18.93 -5.20
N ASP A 188 -2.69 19.69 -4.69
CA ASP A 188 -2.76 21.14 -4.42
C ASP A 188 -1.85 21.97 -5.37
N ILE A 189 -1.89 21.74 -6.69
CA ILE A 189 -1.23 22.65 -7.65
C ILE A 189 -2.25 23.50 -8.42
N GLU A 190 -3.51 23.08 -8.50
CA GLU A 190 -4.55 23.86 -9.18
C GLU A 190 -5.80 23.81 -8.31
N LEU A 191 -6.30 24.98 -7.89
CA LEU A 191 -7.46 25.14 -7.00
C LEU A 191 -8.80 24.68 -7.62
N GLU A 192 -8.74 23.86 -8.67
CA GLU A 192 -9.84 23.15 -9.30
C GLU A 192 -9.37 21.73 -9.62
N ARG A 193 -9.86 20.75 -8.87
CA ARG A 193 -9.45 19.34 -9.02
C ARG A 193 -9.93 18.81 -10.38
N VAL A 194 -9.03 18.83 -11.37
CA VAL A 194 -9.23 18.13 -12.64
C VAL A 194 -9.22 16.63 -12.36
N ARG A 195 -10.42 16.07 -12.34
CA ARG A 195 -10.67 14.63 -12.37
C ARG A 195 -10.11 14.10 -13.68
N THR A 196 -9.17 13.15 -13.65
CA THR A 196 -9.11 12.20 -14.75
C THR A 196 -10.48 11.50 -14.77
N SER A 197 -11.13 11.53 -15.92
CA SER A 197 -12.58 11.35 -16.12
C SER A 197 -13.14 9.95 -15.78
N ARG A 198 -12.41 9.12 -15.02
CA ARG A 198 -12.84 7.77 -14.62
C ARG A 198 -12.54 7.37 -13.18
N PHE A 199 -12.20 8.29 -12.28
CA PHE A 199 -12.56 8.10 -10.86
C PHE A 199 -14.10 8.28 -10.77
N ARG A 200 -14.85 7.25 -11.21
CA ARG A 200 -16.31 7.24 -11.15
C ARG A 200 -16.71 7.52 -9.71
N SER A 201 -17.48 8.59 -9.53
CA SER A 201 -18.29 8.95 -8.37
C SER A 201 -17.99 8.17 -7.10
N ALA A 202 -17.41 8.86 -6.09
CA ALA A 202 -17.33 8.38 -4.72
C ALA A 202 -18.59 7.59 -4.36
N VAL A 203 -18.47 6.26 -4.30
CA VAL A 203 -19.53 5.39 -3.80
C VAL A 203 -19.68 5.76 -2.34
N ARG A 204 -20.75 6.48 -2.05
CA ARG A 204 -21.17 6.79 -0.70
C ARG A 204 -21.58 5.47 -0.08
N TRP A 205 -20.69 4.87 0.72
CA TRP A 205 -20.96 3.63 1.48
C TRP A 205 -22.22 3.85 2.33
N PRO A 206 -23.37 3.22 2.01
CA PRO A 206 -24.53 3.28 2.87
C PRO A 206 -24.29 2.27 3.99
N ARG A 207 -23.93 2.76 5.19
CA ARG A 207 -24.06 2.09 6.50
C ARG A 207 -24.04 0.54 6.45
N CYS A 208 -22.93 -0.05 6.01
CA CYS A 208 -22.61 -1.41 6.43
C CYS A 208 -21.95 -1.26 7.81
N GLU A 209 -22.75 -1.29 8.88
CA GLU A 209 -22.24 -1.35 10.25
C GLU A 209 -21.36 -2.60 10.40
N ALA A 210 -20.05 -2.41 10.37
CA ALA A 210 -19.11 -3.41 10.82
C ALA A 210 -19.14 -3.41 12.34
N VAL A 211 -19.77 -4.44 12.90
CA VAL A 211 -19.77 -4.75 14.33
C VAL A 211 -18.33 -4.95 14.80
N CYS A 212 -17.89 -4.11 15.72
CA CYS A 212 -16.70 -4.28 16.54
C CYS A 212 -16.94 -5.31 17.64
N SER A 213 -15.95 -6.14 17.97
CA SER A 213 -15.64 -6.45 19.37
C SER A 213 -14.21 -6.95 19.53
N PHE A 214 -13.50 -6.31 20.44
CA PHE A 214 -12.24 -6.77 21.02
C PHE A 214 -12.49 -7.91 22.03
N HIS A 215 -11.54 -8.83 22.12
CA HIS A 215 -11.16 -9.41 23.40
C HIS A 215 -9.63 -9.42 23.45
N ALA A 216 -9.07 -8.66 24.38
CA ALA A 216 -7.70 -8.83 24.81
C ALA A 216 -7.60 -10.19 25.48
N SER A 217 -7.00 -11.16 24.80
CA SER A 217 -6.47 -12.33 25.46
C SER A 217 -5.25 -12.79 24.71
N THR A 218 -4.18 -12.89 25.49
CA THR A 218 -2.84 -13.35 25.19
C THR A 218 -2.82 -14.54 24.21
N ALA A 219 -1.89 -14.46 23.25
CA ALA A 219 -1.48 -15.49 22.29
C ALA A 219 -2.29 -15.60 20.97
N ILE A 220 -1.51 -15.66 19.87
CA ILE A 220 -1.82 -16.05 18.48
C ILE A 220 -2.06 -14.88 17.50
N ASP A 221 -1.20 -14.84 16.49
CA ASP A 221 -0.97 -13.77 15.50
C ASP A 221 -2.21 -13.37 14.67
N PRO A 222 -2.52 -12.05 14.57
CA PRO A 222 -3.50 -11.56 13.61
C PRO A 222 -2.87 -11.14 12.26
N ILE A 223 -3.45 -11.69 11.18
CA ILE A 223 -3.30 -11.23 9.81
C ILE A 223 -4.43 -10.22 9.55
N TYR A 224 -4.13 -8.94 9.34
CA TYR A 224 -5.13 -7.90 9.00
C TYR A 224 -5.40 -7.83 7.49
N SER A 225 -6.53 -7.22 7.13
CA SER A 225 -6.98 -6.99 5.76
C SER A 225 -7.22 -5.49 5.57
N CYS A 226 -6.35 -4.83 4.83
CA CYS A 226 -6.59 -3.50 4.26
C CYS A 226 -7.29 -3.61 2.91
N ALA A 227 -8.07 -2.61 2.52
CA ALA A 227 -8.47 -2.42 1.13
C ALA A 227 -8.20 -0.98 0.71
N TRP A 228 -7.40 -0.83 -0.32
CA TRP A 228 -7.03 0.37 -1.06
C TRP A 228 -8.05 0.69 -2.15
N THR A 229 -8.25 1.99 -2.31
CA THR A 229 -8.94 2.69 -3.41
C THR A 229 -7.97 3.69 -4.00
#